data_AF-G3H9F4-F1
#
_entry.id   AF-G3H9F4-F1
#
_cell.length_a   1.000
_cell.length_b   1.000
_cell.length_c   1.000
_cell.angle_alpha   90.00
_cell.angle_beta   90.00
_cell.angle_gamma   90.00
#
_symmetry.space_group_name_H-M   'P 1'
#
loop_
_entity.id
_entity.type
_entity.pdbx_description
1 polymer ?
#
loop_
_entity_poly.entity_id
_entity_poly.type
_entity_poly.pdbx_seq_one_letter_code
_entity_poly.pdbx_strand_id
1 'polypeptide(L)'
;MSLDSVWAPQTADIGDGPAKRAGDQASMQTQVLQTASLKDGPARRAVWVRRDSPETEDPAKSTVSKDRPKLEVTKAVVVDLGTGFCKCGFAGLPKPTHKISTTVGKPYMETAKTGDNRKETFVGHELLNPEIHLKLINPLRHGIIVDWDTVQDIWEYLFRQEMKIAPEEHAVLVSDPPLSPHTNREKYAEMLFETFNTPAMHIAYQSRLSMYSYGRTSGLVVEVGHGVSYVVPIYEGYPLPSITGRLDYAGSDLTAYLMNLMNNSGKYFTEDQIGTVEDIKTKCCFVALDPIEEKKIPPSEHEIHYTLPDGKEIRLGQERFLCSEMFFKPSLIKSMQLGLHTQTVSCLNKCDIALKRDLMGNILLCGGSTMLRGFPNRLQKELSSMCPNDTPQVNVLPERDTAVWTGGSILASLHGFQPLWVHRFEYEEHGPFFLYRRCF
;
A
#
# COMPACT_ATOMS: atom_id res chain seq x y z
N MET A 1 61.21 -28.59 -41.24
CA MET A 1 61.49 -29.18 -39.91
C MET A 1 60.11 -29.48 -39.30
N SER A 2 59.59 -30.72 -39.24
CA SER A 2 60.10 -32.00 -38.69
C SER A 2 59.89 -32.09 -37.16
N LEU A 3 59.16 -33.04 -36.57
CA LEU A 3 58.44 -34.25 -37.07
C LEU A 3 57.17 -34.55 -36.22
N ASP A 4 56.23 -35.30 -36.81
CA ASP A 4 55.43 -36.49 -36.35
C ASP A 4 54.88 -36.58 -34.88
N SER A 5 53.84 -37.37 -34.53
CA SER A 5 53.10 -38.49 -35.16
C SER A 5 51.62 -38.47 -34.69
N VAL A 6 50.59 -38.72 -35.53
CA VAL A 6 49.99 -40.02 -35.96
C VAL A 6 49.42 -40.91 -34.82
N TRP A 7 48.08 -40.95 -34.66
CA TRP A 7 47.23 -42.12 -34.98
C TRP A 7 45.71 -41.84 -34.96
N ALA A 8 44.96 -42.50 -35.83
CA ALA A 8 43.49 -42.66 -35.92
C ALA A 8 43.22 -43.96 -36.75
N PRO A 9 42.04 -44.62 -36.79
CA PRO A 9 40.67 -44.10 -36.66
C PRO A 9 39.88 -44.82 -35.51
N GLN A 10 38.69 -45.45 -35.55
CA GLN A 10 37.80 -45.96 -36.62
C GLN A 10 36.31 -46.03 -36.17
N THR A 11 35.44 -46.44 -37.11
CA THR A 11 33.96 -46.40 -37.14
C THR A 11 33.26 -47.71 -36.79
N ALA A 12 32.02 -47.65 -36.28
CA ALA A 12 30.93 -48.59 -36.61
C ALA A 12 29.55 -47.98 -36.30
N ASP A 13 28.53 -48.29 -37.11
CA ASP A 13 27.13 -47.89 -36.94
C ASP A 13 26.21 -49.01 -37.45
N ILE A 14 25.37 -49.60 -36.59
CA ILE A 14 24.41 -50.69 -36.86
C ILE A 14 23.26 -50.58 -35.84
N GLY A 15 22.00 -50.74 -36.28
CA GLY A 15 20.80 -50.56 -35.44
C GLY A 15 19.95 -51.82 -35.18
N ASP A 16 18.65 -51.57 -35.01
CA ASP A 16 17.52 -52.47 -34.68
C ASP A 16 17.44 -53.06 -33.24
N GLY A 17 16.19 -53.22 -32.77
CA GLY A 17 15.80 -53.73 -31.44
C GLY A 17 15.29 -55.19 -31.47
N PRO A 18 14.37 -55.64 -30.57
CA PRO A 18 13.50 -54.87 -29.66
C PRO A 18 13.31 -55.49 -28.23
N ALA A 19 12.22 -55.10 -27.54
CA ALA A 19 11.48 -55.84 -26.48
C ALA A 19 11.71 -55.56 -24.96
N LYS A 20 10.86 -54.67 -24.42
CA LYS A 20 10.14 -54.71 -23.11
C LYS A 20 10.70 -55.52 -21.92
N ARG A 21 11.02 -54.81 -20.82
CA ARG A 21 10.32 -54.80 -19.50
C ARG A 21 11.02 -53.79 -18.57
N ALA A 22 10.35 -52.70 -18.17
CA ALA A 22 9.50 -52.56 -16.97
C ALA A 22 10.30 -52.18 -15.70
N GLY A 23 10.13 -50.94 -15.24
CA GLY A 23 10.80 -50.37 -14.05
C GLY A 23 10.80 -48.84 -14.07
N ASP A 24 10.00 -48.23 -13.19
CA ASP A 24 10.10 -46.89 -12.61
C ASP A 24 10.52 -45.68 -13.49
N GLN A 25 9.53 -45.02 -14.09
CA GLN A 25 9.63 -43.58 -14.36
C GLN A 25 9.43 -42.79 -13.06
N ALA A 26 10.52 -42.41 -12.40
CA ALA A 26 10.48 -41.40 -11.34
C ALA A 26 10.26 -40.00 -11.96
N SER A 27 9.00 -39.63 -12.18
CA SER A 27 8.66 -38.28 -12.63
C SER A 27 9.02 -37.26 -11.53
N MET A 28 9.75 -36.21 -11.90
CA MET A 28 10.06 -35.11 -10.99
C MET A 28 8.75 -34.38 -10.64
N GLN A 29 8.21 -34.67 -9.47
CA GLN A 29 7.08 -33.92 -8.93
C GLN A 29 7.53 -32.50 -8.59
N THR A 30 7.24 -31.56 -9.48
CA THR A 30 7.15 -30.14 -9.13
C THR A 30 6.20 -30.03 -7.94
N GLN A 31 6.71 -29.70 -6.76
CA GLN A 31 5.87 -29.41 -5.60
C GLN A 31 5.12 -28.10 -5.82
N VAL A 32 3.98 -28.22 -6.51
CA VAL A 32 2.92 -27.21 -6.46
C VAL A 32 2.49 -27.13 -5.00
N LEU A 33 2.96 -26.10 -4.28
CA LEU A 33 2.39 -25.75 -2.99
C LEU A 33 0.89 -25.62 -3.19
N GLN A 34 0.12 -26.37 -2.39
CA GLN A 34 -1.33 -26.34 -2.46
C GLN A 34 -1.80 -24.91 -2.15
N THR A 35 -2.24 -24.20 -3.19
CA THR A 35 -3.07 -23.01 -3.01
C THR A 35 -4.28 -23.43 -2.20
N ALA A 36 -4.38 -22.93 -0.96
CA ALA A 36 -5.45 -23.30 -0.06
C ALA A 36 -6.80 -23.03 -0.75
N SER A 37 -7.56 -24.10 -1.00
CA SER A 37 -8.84 -24.01 -1.70
C SER A 37 -9.76 -23.08 -0.92
N LEU A 38 -10.05 -21.90 -1.47
CA LEU A 38 -10.91 -20.87 -0.89
C LEU A 38 -12.41 -21.24 -0.98
N LYS A 39 -12.71 -22.50 -0.64
CA LYS A 39 -14.04 -23.05 -0.44
C LYS A 39 -14.08 -23.58 1.00
N ASP A 40 -14.76 -22.81 1.84
CA ASP A 40 -15.07 -23.09 3.25
C ASP A 40 -13.87 -23.11 4.22
N GLY A 41 -13.27 -21.93 4.42
CA GLY A 41 -12.34 -21.60 5.52
C GLY A 41 -12.94 -20.67 6.58
N PRO A 42 -12.30 -20.50 7.76
CA PRO A 42 -12.94 -19.97 8.99
C PRO A 42 -13.12 -18.44 9.06
N ALA A 43 -13.75 -17.83 8.06
CA ALA A 43 -14.02 -16.38 7.98
C ALA A 43 -15.14 -15.86 8.94
N ARG A 44 -15.23 -16.40 10.17
CA ARG A 44 -16.22 -16.05 11.20
C ARG A 44 -15.67 -16.13 12.63
N ARG A 45 -15.16 -15.01 13.13
CA ARG A 45 -15.21 -14.57 14.55
C ARG A 45 -14.82 -13.09 14.66
N ALA A 46 -15.06 -12.50 15.82
CA ALA A 46 -15.20 -11.07 16.01
C ALA A 46 -14.34 -10.53 17.17
N VAL A 47 -14.32 -9.20 17.26
CA VAL A 47 -13.96 -8.50 18.49
C VAL A 47 -15.19 -8.48 19.41
N TRP A 48 -14.96 -8.59 20.72
CA TRP A 48 -16.03 -8.66 21.71
C TRP A 48 -16.58 -7.26 22.03
N VAL A 49 -17.72 -6.91 21.44
CA VAL A 49 -18.42 -5.63 21.68
C VAL A 49 -19.41 -5.79 22.84
N ARG A 50 -19.30 -4.95 23.87
CA ARG A 50 -20.36 -4.80 24.87
C ARG A 50 -21.35 -3.72 24.39
N ARG A 51 -22.63 -4.08 24.31
CA ARG A 51 -23.73 -3.13 24.35
C ARG A 51 -24.28 -3.09 25.78
N ASP A 52 -24.28 -1.93 26.41
CA ASP A 52 -25.23 -1.65 27.47
C ASP A 52 -26.61 -1.38 26.82
N SER A 53 -27.68 -1.80 27.47
CA SER A 53 -29.02 -1.76 26.87
C SER A 53 -29.72 -0.44 27.21
N PRO A 54 -30.38 0.24 26.25
CA PRO A 54 -31.18 1.42 26.59
C PRO A 54 -32.38 1.01 27.43
N GLU A 55 -32.42 1.46 28.69
CA GLU A 55 -33.50 1.15 29.62
C GLU A 55 -34.78 1.90 29.23
N THR A 56 -35.78 1.16 28.73
CA THR A 56 -37.17 1.61 28.71
C THR A 56 -37.83 1.19 30.01
N GLU A 57 -37.96 2.10 30.97
CA GLU A 57 -38.65 1.86 32.24
C GLU A 57 -40.16 1.62 32.03
N ASP A 58 -40.56 0.35 32.04
CA ASP A 58 -41.97 -0.06 32.10
C ASP A 58 -42.26 -0.52 33.56
N PRO A 59 -42.91 0.30 34.42
CA PRO A 59 -42.82 0.20 35.88
C PRO A 59 -43.67 -0.93 36.52
N ALA A 60 -43.85 -2.06 35.81
CA ALA A 60 -44.92 -3.01 36.10
C ALA A 60 -44.55 -4.52 35.96
N LYS A 61 -43.31 -4.93 36.26
CA LYS A 61 -42.98 -6.31 36.75
C LYS A 61 -41.56 -6.41 37.34
N SER A 62 -41.47 -6.61 38.66
CA SER A 62 -40.21 -6.81 39.38
C SER A 62 -39.71 -8.26 39.35
N THR A 63 -39.17 -8.68 38.20
CA THR A 63 -38.31 -9.87 38.10
C THR A 63 -36.97 -9.49 37.50
N VAL A 64 -35.95 -9.31 38.34
CA VAL A 64 -34.60 -8.91 37.92
C VAL A 64 -33.89 -10.10 37.24
N SER A 65 -34.10 -10.26 35.93
CA SER A 65 -33.15 -11.00 35.11
C SER A 65 -31.86 -10.18 35.03
N LYS A 66 -30.76 -10.74 35.53
CA LYS A 66 -29.43 -10.23 35.20
C LYS A 66 -29.07 -10.68 33.79
N ASP A 67 -29.76 -10.11 32.81
CA ASP A 67 -29.40 -10.26 31.40
C ASP A 67 -28.01 -9.70 31.20
N ARG A 68 -27.05 -10.61 30.99
CA ARG A 68 -25.67 -10.22 30.65
C ARG A 68 -25.70 -9.50 29.30
N PRO A 69 -24.94 -8.41 29.12
CA PRO A 69 -24.91 -7.68 27.85
C PRO A 69 -24.61 -8.66 26.71
N LYS A 70 -25.48 -8.66 25.69
CA LYS A 70 -25.34 -9.55 24.54
C LYS A 70 -24.11 -9.14 23.75
N LEU A 71 -23.06 -9.93 23.89
CA LEU A 71 -21.81 -9.80 23.15
C LEU A 71 -22.06 -10.16 21.67
N GLU A 72 -22.33 -9.16 20.85
CA GLU A 72 -22.55 -9.36 19.42
C GLU A 72 -21.22 -9.42 18.64
N VAL A 73 -21.21 -10.30 17.65
CA VAL A 73 -19.99 -10.81 17.00
C VAL A 73 -19.80 -10.04 15.68
N THR A 74 -19.34 -8.79 15.79
CA THR A 74 -19.15 -7.88 14.64
C THR A 74 -17.77 -8.05 13.99
N LYS A 75 -17.69 -7.87 12.67
CA LYS A 75 -16.40 -7.94 11.96
C LYS A 75 -15.59 -6.68 12.26
N ALA A 76 -14.28 -6.83 12.52
CA ALA A 76 -13.37 -5.71 12.54
C ALA A 76 -13.30 -5.02 11.16
N VAL A 77 -13.11 -3.70 11.16
CA VAL A 77 -12.90 -2.86 9.99
C VAL A 77 -11.42 -2.50 9.91
N VAL A 78 -10.88 -2.44 8.69
CA VAL A 78 -9.47 -2.11 8.42
C VAL A 78 -9.42 -0.82 7.61
N VAL A 79 -8.72 0.20 8.12
CA VAL A 79 -8.55 1.51 7.50
C VAL A 79 -7.08 1.71 7.13
N ASP A 80 -6.80 1.82 5.83
CA ASP A 80 -5.49 2.15 5.27
C ASP A 80 -5.52 3.58 4.69
N LEU A 81 -5.15 4.54 5.55
CA LEU A 81 -5.07 5.96 5.25
C LEU A 81 -3.79 6.30 4.47
N GLY A 82 -3.82 6.05 3.16
CA GLY A 82 -2.76 6.46 2.25
C GLY A 82 -2.85 7.95 1.89
N THR A 83 -1.72 8.54 1.49
CA THR A 83 -1.63 9.96 1.04
C THR A 83 -2.52 10.30 -0.15
N GLY A 84 -2.71 9.36 -1.10
CA GLY A 84 -3.57 9.58 -2.27
C GLY A 84 -4.97 8.97 -2.12
N PHE A 85 -5.05 7.80 -1.48
CA PHE A 85 -6.29 7.06 -1.31
C PHE A 85 -6.41 6.43 0.09
N CYS A 86 -7.55 6.68 0.74
CA CYS A 86 -8.00 5.92 1.90
C CYS A 86 -8.67 4.64 1.40
N LYS A 87 -8.32 3.50 2.00
CA LYS A 87 -8.78 2.15 1.60
C LYS A 87 -9.42 1.47 2.79
N CYS A 88 -10.61 0.90 2.62
CA CYS A 88 -11.39 0.39 3.74
C CYS A 88 -12.19 -0.88 3.42
N GLY A 89 -12.55 -1.63 4.46
CA GLY A 89 -13.43 -2.80 4.39
C GLY A 89 -13.35 -3.66 5.64
N PHE A 90 -14.10 -4.77 5.65
CA PHE A 90 -14.07 -5.74 6.75
C PHE A 90 -12.88 -6.68 6.67
N ALA A 91 -12.32 -7.03 7.83
CA ALA A 91 -11.28 -8.04 7.98
C ALA A 91 -11.72 -9.43 7.47
N GLY A 92 -10.75 -10.23 7.00
CA GLY A 92 -10.98 -11.53 6.38
C GLY A 92 -11.47 -11.48 4.92
N LEU A 93 -11.56 -10.29 4.31
CA LEU A 93 -11.75 -10.13 2.87
C LEU A 93 -10.38 -9.97 2.16
N PRO A 94 -10.21 -10.44 0.91
CA PRO A 94 -8.92 -10.38 0.22
C PRO A 94 -8.53 -8.96 -0.24
N LYS A 95 -9.51 -8.07 -0.43
CA LYS A 95 -9.37 -6.72 -0.98
C LYS A 95 -10.20 -5.72 -0.17
N PRO A 96 -9.80 -4.42 -0.13
CA PRO A 96 -10.65 -3.37 0.39
C PRO A 96 -11.95 -3.31 -0.42
N THR A 97 -13.08 -3.11 0.26
CA THR A 97 -14.38 -2.95 -0.39
C THR A 97 -14.60 -1.53 -0.89
N HIS A 98 -13.94 -0.55 -0.27
CA HIS A 98 -14.05 0.87 -0.63
C HIS A 98 -12.66 1.51 -0.76
N LYS A 99 -12.50 2.42 -1.72
CA LYS A 99 -11.26 3.16 -2.00
C LYS A 99 -11.64 4.56 -2.45
N ILE A 100 -11.38 5.56 -1.60
CA ILE A 100 -11.74 6.97 -1.83
C ILE A 100 -10.49 7.84 -1.89
N SER A 101 -10.58 8.99 -2.56
CA SER A 101 -9.54 10.01 -2.53
C SER A 101 -9.29 10.50 -1.09
N THR A 102 -8.02 10.67 -0.71
CA THR A 102 -7.64 11.35 0.54
C THR A 102 -7.61 12.88 0.37
N THR A 103 -7.59 13.37 -0.88
CA THR A 103 -7.79 14.79 -1.18
C THR A 103 -9.29 15.13 -1.08
N VAL A 104 -9.60 16.17 -0.31
CA VAL A 104 -10.94 16.76 -0.12
C VAL A 104 -11.08 18.07 -0.91
N GLY A 105 -12.30 18.56 -1.03
CA GLY A 105 -12.59 19.92 -1.49
C GLY A 105 -13.06 20.77 -0.33
N LYS A 106 -12.48 21.96 -0.16
CA LYS A 106 -13.06 23.02 0.70
C LYS A 106 -13.50 24.18 -0.19
N PRO A 107 -14.68 24.79 0.01
CA PRO A 107 -15.18 25.84 -0.86
C PRO A 107 -14.27 27.07 -0.81
N TYR A 108 -14.21 27.84 -1.89
CA TYR A 108 -13.55 29.15 -1.84
C TYR A 108 -14.32 30.06 -0.87
N MET A 109 -13.63 30.59 0.14
CA MET A 109 -14.23 31.44 1.16
C MET A 109 -14.71 32.78 0.58
N GLU A 110 -16.01 32.86 0.27
CA GLU A 110 -16.74 34.11 0.46
C GLU A 110 -16.74 34.48 1.96
N THR A 111 -16.90 35.76 2.29
CA THR A 111 -16.79 36.25 3.67
C THR A 111 -17.87 35.64 4.58
N ALA A 112 -17.43 34.69 5.43
CA ALA A 112 -18.30 33.96 6.35
C ALA A 112 -19.12 34.92 7.23
N LYS A 113 -20.43 34.72 7.24
CA LYS A 113 -21.36 35.43 8.13
C LYS A 113 -21.58 34.58 9.39
N THR A 114 -21.73 35.23 10.54
CA THR A 114 -21.97 34.52 11.80
C THR A 114 -23.25 33.70 11.73
N GLY A 115 -23.16 32.37 11.88
CA GLY A 115 -24.30 31.44 11.78
C GLY A 115 -24.51 30.78 10.41
N ASP A 116 -23.48 30.76 9.54
CA ASP A 116 -23.54 30.13 8.22
C ASP A 116 -23.32 28.60 8.30
N ASN A 117 -24.41 27.82 8.31
CA ASN A 117 -24.38 26.35 8.43
C ASN A 117 -23.99 25.62 7.12
N ARG A 118 -23.06 26.18 6.33
CA ARG A 118 -22.59 25.55 5.08
C ARG A 118 -21.61 24.40 5.38
N LYS A 119 -21.62 23.36 4.53
CA LYS A 119 -20.65 22.26 4.62
C LYS A 119 -19.26 22.76 4.24
N GLU A 120 -18.28 22.62 5.12
CA GLU A 120 -16.91 23.11 4.90
C GLU A 120 -16.01 22.11 4.15
N THR A 121 -16.25 20.79 4.32
CA THR A 121 -15.46 19.72 3.69
C THR A 121 -16.33 18.85 2.79
N PHE A 122 -15.91 18.67 1.54
CA PHE A 122 -16.52 17.79 0.55
C PHE A 122 -15.58 16.60 0.27
N VAL A 123 -16.13 15.38 0.23
CA VAL A 123 -15.37 14.12 0.22
C VAL A 123 -15.88 13.18 -0.87
N GLY A 124 -14.99 12.36 -1.45
CA GLY A 124 -15.36 11.26 -2.33
C GLY A 124 -16.10 11.73 -3.60
N HIS A 125 -17.33 11.25 -3.80
CA HIS A 125 -18.12 11.61 -4.99
C HIS A 125 -18.62 13.07 -4.97
N GLU A 126 -18.68 13.71 -3.80
CA GLU A 126 -19.12 15.11 -3.66
C GLU A 126 -18.18 16.10 -4.37
N LEU A 127 -16.92 15.72 -4.56
CA LEU A 127 -15.89 16.46 -5.30
C LEU A 127 -16.24 16.67 -6.78
N LEU A 128 -17.18 15.89 -7.32
CA LEU A 128 -17.59 15.92 -8.72
C LEU A 128 -18.78 16.86 -8.98
N ASN A 129 -19.28 17.58 -7.96
CA ASN A 129 -20.39 18.51 -8.14
C ASN A 129 -19.93 19.77 -8.93
N PRO A 130 -20.43 19.99 -10.16
CA PRO A 130 -20.02 21.14 -10.97
C PRO A 130 -20.59 22.49 -10.47
N GLU A 131 -21.55 22.47 -9.55
CA GLU A 131 -22.19 23.69 -9.01
C GLU A 131 -21.34 24.40 -7.95
N ILE A 132 -20.29 23.75 -7.42
CA ILE A 132 -19.48 24.26 -6.31
C ILE A 132 -18.01 24.35 -6.72
N HIS A 133 -17.48 25.58 -6.73
CA HIS A 133 -16.04 25.79 -6.91
C HIS A 133 -15.29 25.41 -5.62
N LEU A 134 -14.69 24.21 -5.65
CA LEU A 134 -13.93 23.63 -4.55
C LEU A 134 -12.43 23.81 -4.77
N LYS A 135 -11.71 24.27 -3.73
CA LYS A 135 -10.26 24.19 -3.65
C LYS A 135 -9.87 22.81 -3.13
N LEU A 136 -9.09 22.06 -3.91
CA LEU A 136 -8.60 20.74 -3.51
C LEU A 136 -7.48 20.86 -2.45
N ILE A 137 -7.62 20.11 -1.35
CA ILE A 137 -6.71 20.10 -0.20
C ILE A 137 -6.48 18.65 0.22
N ASN A 138 -5.24 18.30 0.54
CA ASN A 138 -4.89 16.98 1.09
C ASN A 138 -4.42 17.14 2.54
N PRO A 139 -5.03 16.43 3.51
CA PRO A 139 -4.71 16.56 4.94
C PRO A 139 -3.44 15.81 5.35
N LEU A 140 -2.79 15.09 4.43
CA LEU A 140 -1.51 14.42 4.67
C LEU A 140 -0.38 15.10 3.87
N ARG A 141 0.76 15.33 4.53
CA ARG A 141 2.02 15.77 3.90
C ARG A 141 3.08 14.69 4.10
N HIS A 142 3.49 14.08 2.98
CA HIS A 142 4.45 12.97 2.95
C HIS A 142 4.16 11.86 3.99
N GLY A 143 2.89 11.44 4.06
CA GLY A 143 2.40 10.42 4.99
C GLY A 143 1.98 10.92 6.37
N ILE A 144 2.41 12.11 6.80
CA ILE A 144 2.06 12.66 8.12
C ILE A 144 0.77 13.46 8.03
N ILE A 145 -0.19 13.22 8.93
CA ILE A 145 -1.43 14.00 9.05
C ILE A 145 -1.08 15.41 9.57
N VAL A 146 -1.60 16.44 8.91
CA VAL A 146 -1.45 17.85 9.29
C VAL A 146 -2.78 18.57 9.57
N ASP A 147 -3.90 17.97 9.19
CA ASP A 147 -5.27 18.48 9.38
C ASP A 147 -6.12 17.28 9.83
N TRP A 148 -6.33 17.15 11.15
CA TRP A 148 -7.00 15.99 11.75
C TRP A 148 -8.52 16.05 11.59
N ASP A 149 -9.10 17.25 11.63
CA ASP A 149 -10.54 17.47 11.45
C ASP A 149 -10.98 16.99 10.05
N THR A 150 -10.16 17.25 9.02
CA THR A 150 -10.40 16.73 7.67
C THR A 150 -10.21 15.21 7.56
N VAL A 151 -9.33 14.60 8.37
CA VAL A 151 -9.23 13.13 8.43
C VAL A 151 -10.49 12.54 9.07
N GLN A 152 -11.03 13.19 10.10
CA GLN A 152 -12.31 12.82 10.72
C GLN A 152 -13.47 12.94 9.71
N ASP A 153 -13.54 14.03 8.93
CA ASP A 153 -14.53 14.19 7.84
C ASP A 153 -14.44 13.06 6.80
N ILE A 154 -13.22 12.68 6.40
CA ILE A 154 -12.99 11.56 5.47
C ILE A 154 -13.49 10.25 6.09
N TRP A 155 -13.27 10.02 7.38
CA TRP A 155 -13.64 8.77 8.06
C TRP A 155 -15.15 8.69 8.35
N GLU A 156 -15.80 9.79 8.73
CA GLU A 156 -17.26 9.88 8.89
C GLU A 156 -17.99 9.61 7.55
N TYR A 157 -17.52 10.22 6.46
CA TYR A 157 -18.01 9.93 5.11
C TYR A 157 -17.78 8.45 4.73
N LEU A 158 -16.59 7.91 5.01
CA LEU A 158 -16.21 6.53 4.69
C LEU A 158 -17.03 5.48 5.47
N PHE A 159 -17.31 5.72 6.75
CA PHE A 159 -18.11 4.82 7.57
C PHE A 159 -19.60 4.95 7.25
N ARG A 160 -20.17 6.16 7.18
CA ARG A 160 -21.63 6.34 7.07
C ARG A 160 -22.16 6.40 5.63
N GLN A 161 -21.42 6.99 4.68
CA GLN A 161 -21.89 7.16 3.29
C GLN A 161 -21.44 6.02 2.37
N GLU A 162 -20.16 5.65 2.41
CA GLU A 162 -19.60 4.55 1.61
C GLU A 162 -19.97 3.19 2.22
N MET A 163 -19.41 2.87 3.39
CA MET A 163 -19.59 1.55 4.02
C MET A 163 -21.00 1.32 4.62
N LYS A 164 -21.69 2.40 5.00
CA LYS A 164 -23.03 2.38 5.64
C LYS A 164 -23.07 1.54 6.92
N ILE A 165 -22.08 1.76 7.79
CA ILE A 165 -21.95 1.14 9.10
C ILE A 165 -22.05 2.16 10.24
N ALA A 166 -22.39 1.66 11.44
CA ALA A 166 -22.25 2.36 12.70
C ALA A 166 -20.86 2.03 13.29
N PRO A 167 -19.87 2.96 13.30
CA PRO A 167 -18.53 2.69 13.82
C PRO A 167 -18.53 2.23 15.30
N GLU A 168 -19.50 2.69 16.09
CA GLU A 168 -19.74 2.24 17.47
C GLU A 168 -19.99 0.72 17.62
N GLU A 169 -20.31 0.01 16.52
CA GLU A 169 -20.47 -1.45 16.51
C GLU A 169 -19.20 -2.20 16.07
N HIS A 170 -18.16 -1.52 15.58
CA HIS A 170 -17.04 -2.13 14.87
C HIS A 170 -15.67 -1.75 15.43
N ALA A 171 -14.87 -2.75 15.79
CA ALA A 171 -13.46 -2.52 16.13
C ALA A 171 -12.64 -2.13 14.89
N VAL A 172 -11.73 -1.16 15.01
CA VAL A 172 -11.01 -0.56 13.87
C VAL A 172 -9.50 -0.80 13.95
N LEU A 173 -8.93 -1.47 12.94
CA LEU A 173 -7.48 -1.53 12.73
C LEU A 173 -7.06 -0.41 11.78
N VAL A 174 -6.15 0.45 12.23
CA VAL A 174 -5.61 1.59 11.47
C VAL A 174 -4.19 1.27 11.00
N SER A 175 -3.88 1.56 9.73
CA SER A 175 -2.50 1.57 9.25
C SER A 175 -1.84 2.92 9.52
N ASP A 176 -0.65 2.92 10.09
CA ASP A 176 0.13 4.14 10.40
C ASP A 176 1.52 4.04 9.72
N PRO A 177 2.05 5.09 9.06
CA PRO A 177 3.33 4.99 8.35
C PRO A 177 4.53 4.68 9.28
N PRO A 178 5.62 4.12 8.73
CA PRO A 178 6.89 4.01 9.44
C PRO A 178 7.37 5.36 9.95
N LEU A 179 7.96 5.37 11.15
CA LEU A 179 8.50 6.58 11.81
C LEU A 179 7.44 7.67 12.09
N SER A 180 6.18 7.28 12.29
CA SER A 180 5.10 8.18 12.71
C SER A 180 5.38 8.83 14.09
N PRO A 181 5.00 10.11 14.29
CA PRO A 181 5.01 10.73 15.61
C PRO A 181 4.14 9.96 16.60
N HIS A 182 4.65 9.73 17.81
CA HIS A 182 3.94 8.97 18.83
C HIS A 182 2.59 9.61 19.23
N THR A 183 2.50 10.94 19.19
CA THR A 183 1.28 11.73 19.41
C THR A 183 0.15 11.40 18.42
N ASN A 184 0.45 10.89 17.22
CA ASN A 184 -0.59 10.46 16.27
C ASN A 184 -1.44 9.32 16.85
N ARG A 185 -0.86 8.47 17.71
CA ARG A 185 -1.56 7.34 18.33
C ARG A 185 -2.66 7.80 19.26
N GLU A 186 -2.37 8.86 20.01
CA GLU A 186 -3.30 9.51 20.95
C GLU A 186 -4.41 10.20 20.15
N LYS A 187 -4.09 10.92 19.06
CA LYS A 187 -5.11 11.50 18.17
C LYS A 187 -5.98 10.48 17.43
N TYR A 188 -5.43 9.33 17.03
CA TYR A 188 -6.25 8.23 16.52
C TYR A 188 -7.19 7.66 17.60
N ALA A 189 -6.76 7.59 18.86
CA ALA A 189 -7.57 7.07 19.96
C ALA A 189 -8.67 8.05 20.39
N GLU A 190 -8.36 9.33 20.53
CA GLU A 190 -9.31 10.43 20.72
C GLU A 190 -10.42 10.36 19.66
N MET A 191 -10.04 10.37 18.37
CA MET A 191 -10.99 10.29 17.27
C MET A 191 -11.80 8.98 17.24
N LEU A 192 -11.19 7.82 17.54
CA LEU A 192 -11.87 6.52 17.47
C LEU A 192 -12.75 6.22 18.70
N PHE A 193 -12.35 6.62 19.90
CA PHE A 193 -13.09 6.33 21.13
C PHE A 193 -14.05 7.45 21.54
N GLU A 194 -13.68 8.72 21.32
CA GLU A 194 -14.45 9.87 21.79
C GLU A 194 -15.41 10.37 20.69
N THR A 195 -14.94 10.56 19.45
CA THR A 195 -15.83 10.92 18.33
C THR A 195 -16.60 9.71 17.80
N PHE A 196 -15.90 8.69 17.29
CA PHE A 196 -16.53 7.55 16.61
C PHE A 196 -17.07 6.47 17.56
N ASN A 197 -16.88 6.63 18.88
CA ASN A 197 -17.43 5.75 19.92
C ASN A 197 -17.09 4.25 19.75
N THR A 198 -16.03 3.91 18.99
CA THR A 198 -15.70 2.52 18.63
C THR A 198 -15.39 1.67 19.87
N PRO A 199 -15.70 0.35 19.85
CA PRO A 199 -15.57 -0.50 21.03
C PRO A 199 -14.11 -0.96 21.29
N ALA A 200 -13.28 -0.97 20.24
CA ALA A 200 -11.86 -1.30 20.32
C ALA A 200 -11.09 -0.80 19.08
N MET A 201 -9.79 -0.59 19.22
CA MET A 201 -8.90 -0.21 18.12
C MET A 201 -7.55 -0.94 18.18
N HIS A 202 -6.81 -0.90 17.07
CA HIS A 202 -5.39 -1.24 17.02
C HIS A 202 -4.68 -0.44 15.92
N ILE A 203 -3.42 -0.07 16.13
CA ILE A 203 -2.61 0.66 15.16
C ILE A 203 -1.41 -0.20 14.76
N ALA A 204 -1.19 -0.40 13.45
CA ALA A 204 -0.10 -1.22 12.94
C ALA A 204 0.67 -0.53 11.80
N TYR A 205 1.99 -0.74 11.74
CA TYR A 205 2.83 -0.06 10.73
C TYR A 205 2.53 -0.57 9.32
N GLN A 206 2.36 0.36 8.37
CA GLN A 206 2.05 0.06 6.97
C GLN A 206 2.94 -1.04 6.37
N SER A 207 4.26 -0.94 6.54
CA SER A 207 5.22 -1.93 6.02
C SER A 207 5.14 -3.29 6.70
N ARG A 208 4.78 -3.35 8.00
CA ARG A 208 4.54 -4.63 8.72
C ARG A 208 3.32 -5.33 8.13
N LEU A 209 2.25 -4.58 7.85
CA LEU A 209 1.07 -5.11 7.18
C LEU A 209 1.38 -5.58 5.76
N SER A 210 2.05 -4.75 4.95
CA SER A 210 2.51 -5.13 3.61
C SER A 210 3.33 -6.43 3.63
N MET A 211 4.26 -6.61 4.57
CA MET A 211 5.01 -7.87 4.71
C MET A 211 4.10 -9.08 4.99
N TYR A 212 3.08 -8.93 5.84
CA TYR A 212 2.11 -9.99 6.10
C TYR A 212 1.27 -10.36 4.87
N SER A 213 0.99 -9.42 3.95
CA SER A 213 0.30 -9.77 2.69
C SER A 213 1.12 -10.68 1.77
N TYR A 214 2.46 -10.65 1.89
CA TYR A 214 3.38 -11.57 1.21
C TYR A 214 3.56 -12.92 1.94
N GLY A 215 2.89 -13.13 3.09
CA GLY A 215 3.07 -14.33 3.90
C GLY A 215 4.46 -14.46 4.53
N ARG A 216 5.16 -13.33 4.78
CA ARG A 216 6.50 -13.29 5.37
C ARG A 216 6.50 -12.70 6.77
N THR A 217 7.51 -13.06 7.57
CA THR A 217 7.81 -12.49 8.89
C THR A 217 9.13 -11.70 8.92
N SER A 218 10.02 -11.93 7.96
CA SER A 218 11.24 -11.16 7.72
C SER A 218 11.33 -10.78 6.25
N GLY A 219 11.86 -9.59 5.95
CA GLY A 219 12.00 -9.07 4.57
C GLY A 219 12.31 -7.58 4.53
N LEU A 220 12.80 -7.11 3.39
CA LEU A 220 13.07 -5.68 3.14
C LEU A 220 11.90 -5.10 2.35
N VAL A 221 11.00 -4.39 3.03
CA VAL A 221 9.81 -3.82 2.40
C VAL A 221 10.19 -2.50 1.71
N VAL A 222 10.01 -2.42 0.40
CA VAL A 222 10.24 -1.22 -0.42
C VAL A 222 8.87 -0.68 -0.83
N GLU A 223 8.41 0.37 -0.16
CA GLU A 223 7.07 0.94 -0.36
C GLU A 223 7.16 2.25 -1.14
N VAL A 224 6.40 2.38 -2.23
CA VAL A 224 6.33 3.61 -3.04
C VAL A 224 4.87 4.04 -3.13
N GLY A 225 4.46 4.93 -2.23
CA GLY A 225 3.08 5.39 -2.06
C GLY A 225 2.66 6.44 -3.08
N HIS A 226 1.67 7.26 -2.71
CA HIS A 226 1.32 8.45 -3.48
C HIS A 226 2.24 9.62 -3.12
N GLY A 227 2.38 9.99 -1.84
CA GLY A 227 3.17 11.16 -1.41
C GLY A 227 4.44 10.88 -0.60
N VAL A 228 4.82 9.61 -0.36
CA VAL A 228 6.05 9.24 0.35
C VAL A 228 6.49 7.83 -0.06
N SER A 229 7.80 7.56 0.02
CA SER A 229 8.37 6.22 -0.19
C SER A 229 9.24 5.80 1.01
N TYR A 230 9.24 4.51 1.32
CA TYR A 230 9.98 3.93 2.45
C TYR A 230 10.78 2.70 2.04
N VAL A 231 11.88 2.45 2.75
CA VAL A 231 12.58 1.16 2.73
C VAL A 231 12.74 0.69 4.17
N VAL A 232 11.97 -0.34 4.55
CA VAL A 232 11.88 -0.83 5.93
C VAL A 232 12.38 -2.27 6.01
N PRO A 233 13.55 -2.53 6.61
CA PRO A 233 13.93 -3.88 6.99
C PRO A 233 13.08 -4.33 8.19
N ILE A 234 12.52 -5.53 8.07
CA ILE A 234 11.75 -6.19 9.12
C ILE A 234 12.36 -7.57 9.36
N TYR A 235 12.54 -7.93 10.63
CA TYR A 235 13.04 -9.23 11.06
C TYR A 235 12.13 -9.80 12.15
N GLU A 236 11.60 -11.01 11.95
CA GLU A 236 10.69 -11.72 12.87
C GLU A 236 9.47 -10.88 13.33
N GLY A 237 8.97 -10.00 12.46
CA GLY A 237 7.87 -9.06 12.72
C GLY A 237 8.29 -7.70 13.28
N TYR A 238 9.55 -7.52 13.66
CA TYR A 238 10.08 -6.27 14.20
C TYR A 238 10.72 -5.43 13.09
N PRO A 239 10.16 -4.24 12.75
CA PRO A 239 10.87 -3.29 11.89
C PRO A 239 12.08 -2.72 12.63
N LEU A 240 13.12 -2.30 11.91
CA LEU A 240 14.35 -1.74 12.49
C LEU A 240 14.46 -0.22 12.23
N PRO A 241 13.95 0.66 13.12
CA PRO A 241 13.74 2.08 12.80
C PRO A 241 15.02 2.87 12.54
N SER A 242 16.14 2.45 13.15
CA SER A 242 17.48 3.03 12.95
C SER A 242 18.06 2.78 11.55
N ILE A 243 17.56 1.76 10.84
CA ILE A 243 18.01 1.40 9.50
C ILE A 243 17.05 1.93 8.42
N THR A 244 15.75 2.01 8.73
CA THR A 244 14.68 2.47 7.84
C THR A 244 15.05 3.71 7.03
N GLY A 245 14.90 3.60 5.71
CA GLY A 245 14.98 4.70 4.77
C GLY A 245 13.61 5.36 4.58
N ARG A 246 13.59 6.69 4.56
CA ARG A 246 12.45 7.51 4.14
C ARG A 246 12.88 8.39 2.97
N LEU A 247 12.01 8.52 1.98
CA LEU A 247 12.20 9.32 0.79
C LEU A 247 10.93 10.16 0.57
N ASP A 248 11.08 11.47 0.57
CA ASP A 248 10.01 12.46 0.44
C ASP A 248 9.77 12.78 -1.04
N TYR A 249 9.68 11.72 -1.84
CA TYR A 249 9.23 11.72 -3.22
C TYR A 249 8.51 10.41 -3.53
N ALA A 250 7.44 10.47 -4.33
CA ALA A 250 6.60 9.32 -4.66
C ALA A 250 5.78 9.57 -5.95
N GLY A 251 4.57 9.02 -6.02
CA GLY A 251 3.67 9.12 -7.17
C GLY A 251 3.12 10.52 -7.47
N SER A 252 2.97 11.40 -6.47
CA SER A 252 2.56 12.80 -6.64
C SER A 252 3.62 13.59 -7.40
N ASP A 253 4.88 13.41 -7.01
CA ASP A 253 6.04 14.08 -7.59
C ASP A 253 6.28 13.62 -9.02
N LEU A 254 6.04 12.33 -9.30
CA LEU A 254 6.04 11.80 -10.66
C LEU A 254 4.93 12.43 -11.50
N THR A 255 3.74 12.65 -10.94
CA THR A 255 2.61 13.29 -11.65
C THR A 255 2.93 14.76 -11.97
N ALA A 256 3.48 15.50 -11.01
CA ALA A 256 3.97 16.86 -11.23
C ALA A 256 5.13 16.90 -12.24
N TYR A 257 6.05 15.94 -12.21
CA TYR A 257 7.15 15.85 -13.17
C TYR A 257 6.68 15.47 -14.58
N LEU A 258 5.70 14.56 -14.70
CA LEU A 258 5.03 14.20 -15.95
C LEU A 258 4.29 15.41 -16.54
N MET A 259 3.59 16.19 -15.71
CA MET A 259 2.95 17.45 -16.14
C MET A 259 3.98 18.42 -16.72
N ASN A 260 5.12 18.60 -16.05
CA ASN A 260 6.22 19.43 -16.54
C ASN A 260 6.81 18.92 -17.88
N LEU A 261 7.00 17.60 -18.03
CA LEU A 261 7.48 16.99 -19.28
C LEU A 261 6.49 17.17 -20.44
N MET A 262 5.19 17.02 -20.17
CA MET A 262 4.12 17.24 -21.15
C MET A 262 3.98 18.72 -21.53
N ASN A 263 4.15 19.64 -20.58
CA ASN A 263 4.12 21.09 -20.83
C ASN A 263 5.32 21.55 -21.66
N ASN A 264 6.52 21.04 -21.37
CA ASN A 264 7.70 21.23 -22.23
C ASN A 264 7.54 20.62 -23.63
N SER A 265 6.64 19.64 -23.77
CA SER A 265 6.26 18.99 -25.04
C SER A 265 5.01 19.62 -25.67
N GLY A 266 4.65 20.85 -25.29
CA GLY A 266 3.60 21.66 -25.91
C GLY A 266 2.15 21.25 -25.62
N LYS A 267 1.89 20.41 -24.60
CA LYS A 267 0.54 19.92 -24.26
C LYS A 267 -0.25 20.86 -23.34
N TYR A 268 0.44 21.62 -22.51
CA TYR A 268 -0.08 22.68 -21.62
C TYR A 268 -1.27 22.30 -20.72
N PHE A 269 -0.98 21.62 -19.62
CA PHE A 269 -1.90 21.35 -18.51
C PHE A 269 -1.74 22.37 -17.37
N THR A 270 -2.84 22.69 -16.68
CA THR A 270 -2.88 23.47 -15.42
C THR A 270 -2.92 22.58 -14.18
N GLU A 271 -2.73 23.16 -12.99
CA GLU A 271 -2.80 22.43 -11.71
C GLU A 271 -4.19 21.80 -11.46
N ASP A 272 -5.27 22.45 -11.91
CA ASP A 272 -6.64 21.90 -11.81
C ASP A 272 -6.81 20.59 -12.60
N GLN A 273 -6.00 20.41 -13.64
CA GLN A 273 -6.00 19.22 -14.50
C GLN A 273 -5.10 18.09 -13.98
N ILE A 274 -4.48 18.23 -12.80
CA ILE A 274 -3.55 17.24 -12.22
C ILE A 274 -4.18 15.84 -12.11
N GLY A 275 -5.50 15.73 -11.89
CA GLY A 275 -6.23 14.45 -11.89
C GLY A 275 -6.25 13.74 -13.25
N THR A 276 -6.22 14.50 -14.35
CA THR A 276 -6.05 13.93 -15.70
C THR A 276 -4.61 13.45 -15.91
N VAL A 277 -3.62 14.14 -15.34
CA VAL A 277 -2.22 13.70 -15.38
C VAL A 277 -1.98 12.44 -14.51
N GLU A 278 -2.68 12.30 -13.39
CA GLU A 278 -2.68 11.08 -12.55
C GLU A 278 -3.27 9.87 -13.33
N ASP A 279 -4.33 10.08 -14.09
CA ASP A 279 -4.93 9.04 -14.94
C ASP A 279 -4.01 8.65 -16.12
N ILE A 280 -3.44 9.64 -16.82
CA ILE A 280 -2.40 9.41 -17.85
C ILE A 280 -1.21 8.65 -17.25
N LYS A 281 -0.74 8.99 -16.05
CA LYS A 281 0.33 8.26 -15.36
C LYS A 281 -0.02 6.78 -15.18
N THR A 282 -1.22 6.47 -14.68
CA THR A 282 -1.59 5.09 -14.35
C THR A 282 -1.90 4.24 -15.59
N LYS A 283 -2.44 4.82 -16.67
CA LYS A 283 -2.78 4.10 -17.91
C LYS A 283 -1.66 4.05 -18.94
N CYS A 284 -0.87 5.12 -19.06
CA CYS A 284 0.04 5.31 -20.19
C CYS A 284 1.52 5.14 -19.86
N CYS A 285 1.93 5.43 -18.61
CA CYS A 285 3.34 5.46 -18.23
C CYS A 285 3.90 4.09 -17.81
N PHE A 286 5.22 3.96 -17.91
CA PHE A 286 5.95 2.74 -17.54
C PHE A 286 7.39 3.07 -17.10
N VAL A 287 8.11 2.08 -16.59
CA VAL A 287 9.53 2.22 -16.22
C VAL A 287 10.39 1.54 -17.26
N ALA A 288 11.29 2.29 -17.89
CA ALA A 288 12.25 1.75 -18.85
C ALA A 288 13.29 0.87 -18.12
N LEU A 289 13.68 -0.26 -18.73
CA LEU A 289 14.78 -1.07 -18.22
C LEU A 289 16.14 -0.39 -18.47
N ASP A 290 16.25 0.38 -19.54
CA ASP A 290 17.35 1.31 -19.77
C ASP A 290 16.88 2.58 -20.48
N PRO A 291 16.90 3.76 -19.83
CA PRO A 291 16.37 5.00 -20.41
C PRO A 291 17.26 5.59 -21.51
N ILE A 292 18.46 5.06 -21.73
CA ILE A 292 19.35 5.48 -22.81
C ILE A 292 19.03 4.68 -24.07
N GLU A 293 18.82 3.37 -23.95
CA GLU A 293 18.41 2.52 -25.08
C GLU A 293 16.96 2.78 -25.49
N GLU A 294 16.03 2.95 -24.53
CA GLU A 294 14.62 3.25 -24.77
C GLU A 294 14.43 4.55 -25.61
N LYS A 295 15.35 5.53 -25.46
CA LYS A 295 15.36 6.77 -26.25
C LYS A 295 15.80 6.61 -27.71
N LYS A 296 16.48 5.51 -28.07
CA LYS A 296 16.95 5.25 -29.44
C LYS A 296 15.86 4.67 -30.34
N ILE A 297 14.81 4.13 -29.74
CA ILE A 297 13.66 3.55 -30.44
C ILE A 297 12.90 4.68 -31.15
N PRO A 298 12.43 4.49 -32.40
CA PRO A 298 11.69 5.50 -33.14
C PRO A 298 10.46 6.03 -32.37
N PRO A 299 10.21 7.36 -32.32
CA PRO A 299 9.07 7.93 -31.61
C PRO A 299 7.71 7.31 -31.99
N SER A 300 7.57 6.86 -33.24
CA SER A 300 6.38 6.15 -33.76
C SER A 300 6.04 4.84 -33.05
N GLU A 301 6.97 4.23 -32.33
CA GLU A 301 6.72 3.01 -31.53
C GLU A 301 6.33 3.34 -30.08
N HIS A 302 6.69 4.53 -29.59
CA HIS A 302 6.32 5.04 -28.26
C HIS A 302 5.06 5.90 -28.26
N GLU A 303 4.69 6.48 -29.39
CA GLU A 303 3.51 7.32 -29.52
C GLU A 303 2.22 6.54 -29.32
N ILE A 304 1.39 7.01 -28.38
CA ILE A 304 -0.01 6.59 -28.26
C ILE A 304 -0.92 7.82 -28.22
N HIS A 305 -2.13 7.63 -28.71
CA HIS A 305 -3.21 8.61 -28.58
C HIS A 305 -3.92 8.40 -27.24
N TYR A 306 -4.21 9.50 -26.54
CA TYR A 306 -5.01 9.52 -25.32
C TYR A 306 -6.11 10.58 -25.47
N THR A 307 -7.35 10.19 -25.18
CA THR A 307 -8.52 11.08 -25.25
C THR A 307 -8.74 11.77 -23.91
N LEU A 308 -8.68 13.09 -23.89
CA LEU A 308 -8.96 13.94 -22.73
C LEU A 308 -10.48 13.95 -22.40
N PRO A 309 -10.88 14.39 -21.19
CA PRO A 309 -12.29 14.46 -20.79
C PRO A 309 -13.17 15.40 -21.64
N ASP A 310 -12.57 16.35 -22.36
CA ASP A 310 -13.22 17.24 -23.33
C ASP A 310 -13.38 16.60 -24.74
N GLY A 311 -12.93 15.35 -24.91
CA GLY A 311 -12.92 14.62 -26.19
C GLY A 311 -11.70 14.89 -27.07
N LYS A 312 -10.77 15.78 -26.66
CA LYS A 312 -9.57 16.12 -27.44
C LYS A 312 -8.51 15.04 -27.32
N GLU A 313 -7.93 14.61 -28.44
CA GLU A 313 -6.78 13.69 -28.41
C GLU A 313 -5.44 14.41 -28.20
N ILE A 314 -4.55 13.75 -27.47
CA ILE A 314 -3.14 14.11 -27.33
C ILE A 314 -2.23 12.92 -27.66
N ARG A 315 -1.06 13.19 -28.26
CA ARG A 315 -0.05 12.18 -28.62
C ARG A 315 1.04 12.13 -27.55
N LEU A 316 1.06 11.06 -26.76
CA LEU A 316 2.02 10.83 -25.66
C LEU A 316 3.18 9.96 -26.15
N GLY A 317 4.43 10.43 -26.02
CA GLY A 317 5.64 9.76 -26.50
C GLY A 317 6.61 9.42 -25.36
N GLN A 318 7.84 9.95 -25.43
CA GLN A 318 8.92 9.60 -24.50
C GLN A 318 8.65 10.02 -23.04
N GLU A 319 7.81 11.03 -22.79
CA GLU A 319 7.44 11.44 -21.43
C GLU A 319 6.88 10.28 -20.59
N ARG A 320 6.25 9.30 -21.26
CA ARG A 320 5.65 8.10 -20.66
C ARG A 320 6.62 7.21 -19.89
N PHE A 321 7.91 7.23 -20.24
CA PHE A 321 8.94 6.49 -19.50
C PHE A 321 9.90 7.43 -18.77
N LEU A 322 10.20 8.59 -19.34
CA LEU A 322 11.11 9.57 -18.75
C LEU A 322 10.61 10.11 -17.41
N CYS A 323 9.29 10.19 -17.18
CA CYS A 323 8.76 10.58 -15.88
C CYS A 323 9.16 9.61 -14.76
N SER A 324 9.37 8.32 -15.05
CA SER A 324 9.73 7.32 -14.03
C SER A 324 11.17 7.41 -13.53
N GLU A 325 12.07 8.06 -14.28
CA GLU A 325 13.48 8.13 -13.91
C GLU A 325 13.73 8.86 -12.58
N MET A 326 12.81 9.72 -12.12
CA MET A 326 12.97 10.39 -10.81
C MET A 326 13.10 9.43 -9.63
N PHE A 327 12.54 8.21 -9.70
CA PHE A 327 12.73 7.19 -8.65
C PHE A 327 14.17 6.68 -8.57
N PHE A 328 14.94 6.80 -9.66
CA PHE A 328 16.34 6.36 -9.74
C PHE A 328 17.31 7.55 -9.72
N LYS A 329 16.86 8.73 -10.15
CA LYS A 329 17.63 9.99 -10.23
C LYS A 329 16.78 11.16 -9.70
N PRO A 330 16.62 11.32 -8.36
CA PRO A 330 15.74 12.35 -7.78
C PRO A 330 16.17 13.79 -8.07
N SER A 331 17.41 14.01 -8.52
CA SER A 331 17.89 15.30 -9.02
C SER A 331 17.07 15.83 -10.22
N LEU A 332 16.37 14.95 -10.97
CA LEU A 332 15.44 15.35 -12.03
C LEU A 332 14.26 16.18 -11.51
N ILE A 333 13.83 15.94 -10.27
CA ILE A 333 12.82 16.74 -9.55
C ILE A 333 13.46 17.72 -8.54
N LYS A 334 14.76 18.02 -8.70
CA LYS A 334 15.58 18.87 -7.81
C LYS A 334 15.71 18.34 -6.37
N SER A 335 15.39 17.07 -6.11
CA SER A 335 15.59 16.47 -4.79
C SER A 335 17.05 16.05 -4.60
N MET A 336 17.57 16.28 -3.39
CA MET A 336 18.91 15.90 -2.94
C MET A 336 18.94 14.51 -2.27
N GLN A 337 17.79 13.83 -2.15
CA GLN A 337 17.70 12.49 -1.58
C GLN A 337 18.25 11.41 -2.54
N LEU A 338 18.64 10.27 -1.97
CA LEU A 338 19.13 9.12 -2.74
C LEU A 338 18.03 8.53 -3.65
N GLY A 339 18.42 7.97 -4.79
CA GLY A 339 17.53 7.15 -5.62
C GLY A 339 17.07 5.89 -4.87
N LEU A 340 15.88 5.37 -5.18
CA LEU A 340 15.24 4.27 -4.44
C LEU A 340 16.13 3.01 -4.36
N HIS A 341 16.75 2.63 -5.48
CA HIS A 341 17.73 1.55 -5.55
C HIS A 341 18.94 1.81 -4.61
N THR A 342 19.52 3.01 -4.64
CA THR A 342 20.63 3.42 -3.78
C THR A 342 20.25 3.43 -2.30
N GLN A 343 19.05 3.91 -1.97
CA GLN A 343 18.50 3.89 -0.61
C GLN A 343 18.27 2.46 -0.12
N THR A 344 17.83 1.56 -1.01
CA THR A 344 17.63 0.13 -0.71
C THR A 344 18.95 -0.54 -0.33
N VAL A 345 20.01 -0.31 -1.10
CA VAL A 345 21.37 -0.79 -0.78
C VAL A 345 21.94 -0.11 0.47
N SER A 346 21.64 1.17 0.71
CA SER A 346 22.03 1.90 1.92
C SER A 346 21.40 1.30 3.18
N CYS A 347 20.13 0.90 3.15
CA CYS A 347 19.49 0.18 4.25
C CYS A 347 20.12 -1.21 4.45
N LEU A 348 20.33 -1.98 3.37
CA LEU A 348 20.94 -3.31 3.43
C LEU A 348 22.38 -3.30 4.01
N ASN A 349 23.18 -2.28 3.66
CA ASN A 349 24.56 -2.16 4.15
C ASN A 349 24.68 -1.60 5.59
N LYS A 350 23.56 -1.22 6.23
CA LYS A 350 23.51 -0.92 7.67
C LYS A 350 23.11 -2.14 8.51
N CYS A 351 22.59 -3.19 7.90
CA CYS A 351 22.32 -4.47 8.56
C CYS A 351 23.64 -5.22 8.82
N ASP A 352 23.64 -6.14 9.78
CA ASP A 352 24.72 -7.13 9.91
C ASP A 352 24.74 -8.08 8.69
N ILE A 353 25.84 -8.82 8.54
CA ILE A 353 26.10 -9.66 7.35
C ILE A 353 25.07 -10.80 7.21
N ALA A 354 24.58 -11.38 8.31
CA ALA A 354 23.61 -12.47 8.26
C ALA A 354 22.23 -11.93 7.84
N LEU A 355 21.75 -10.89 8.55
CA LEU A 355 20.51 -10.22 8.22
C LEU A 355 20.50 -9.65 6.80
N LYS A 356 21.59 -8.99 6.36
CA LYS A 356 21.71 -8.43 5.00
C LYS A 356 21.43 -9.49 3.94
N ARG A 357 22.09 -10.65 4.04
CA ARG A 357 21.94 -11.77 3.08
C ARG A 357 20.49 -12.26 3.04
N ASP A 358 19.89 -12.44 4.20
CA ASP A 358 18.55 -13.03 4.31
C ASP A 358 17.46 -12.03 3.87
N LEU A 359 17.68 -10.72 4.09
CA LEU A 359 16.86 -9.64 3.54
C LEU A 359 17.01 -9.47 2.02
N MET A 360 18.20 -9.68 1.46
CA MET A 360 18.43 -9.60 0.01
C MET A 360 17.63 -10.63 -0.77
N GLY A 361 17.45 -11.85 -0.24
CA GLY A 361 16.55 -12.85 -0.82
C GLY A 361 15.05 -12.53 -0.69
N ASN A 362 14.68 -11.51 0.10
CA ASN A 362 13.30 -11.22 0.49
C ASN A 362 12.99 -9.70 0.40
N ILE A 363 13.34 -9.07 -0.71
CA ILE A 363 12.95 -7.66 -0.96
C ILE A 363 11.51 -7.65 -1.48
N LEU A 364 10.60 -6.97 -0.76
CA LEU A 364 9.15 -7.00 -1.01
C LEU A 364 8.69 -5.63 -1.52
N LEU A 365 8.26 -5.54 -2.78
CA LEU A 365 7.94 -4.27 -3.43
C LEU A 365 6.43 -3.94 -3.32
N CYS A 366 6.08 -2.80 -2.74
CA CYS A 366 4.70 -2.47 -2.32
C CYS A 366 4.29 -1.03 -2.65
N GLY A 367 2.99 -0.75 -2.67
CA GLY A 367 2.43 0.58 -2.88
C GLY A 367 2.15 0.93 -4.34
N GLY A 368 1.18 1.81 -4.55
CA GLY A 368 0.56 2.05 -5.87
C GLY A 368 1.52 2.55 -6.97
N SER A 369 2.56 3.30 -6.64
CA SER A 369 3.52 3.77 -7.67
C SER A 369 4.40 2.66 -8.23
N THR A 370 4.53 1.53 -7.51
CA THR A 370 5.23 0.33 -8.00
C THR A 370 4.42 -0.46 -9.03
N MET A 371 3.17 -0.07 -9.31
CA MET A 371 2.30 -0.71 -10.31
C MET A 371 2.68 -0.36 -11.75
N LEU A 372 3.49 0.68 -11.96
CA LEU A 372 4.03 1.03 -13.28
C LEU A 372 4.73 -0.17 -13.91
N ARG A 373 4.37 -0.49 -15.16
CA ARG A 373 4.93 -1.61 -15.93
C ARG A 373 6.46 -1.52 -15.96
N GLY A 374 7.16 -2.61 -15.65
CA GLY A 374 8.64 -2.65 -15.66
C GLY A 374 9.34 -2.16 -14.40
N PHE A 375 8.64 -1.53 -13.44
CA PHE A 375 9.24 -1.08 -12.16
C PHE A 375 10.03 -2.20 -11.44
N PRO A 376 9.50 -3.43 -11.28
CA PRO A 376 10.22 -4.48 -10.55
C PRO A 376 11.50 -4.91 -11.29
N ASN A 377 11.43 -5.02 -12.62
CA ASN A 377 12.56 -5.41 -13.47
C ASN A 377 13.67 -4.36 -13.45
N ARG A 378 13.32 -3.07 -13.47
CA ARG A 378 14.30 -1.98 -13.35
C ARG A 378 14.95 -1.98 -11.97
N LEU A 379 14.17 -2.06 -10.89
CA LEU A 379 14.73 -2.13 -9.52
C LEU A 379 15.64 -3.36 -9.37
N GLN A 380 15.26 -4.52 -9.90
CA GLN A 380 16.07 -5.73 -9.91
C GLN A 380 17.41 -5.54 -10.66
N LYS A 381 17.39 -4.92 -11.85
CA LYS A 381 18.62 -4.60 -12.62
C LYS A 381 19.56 -3.70 -11.82
N GLU A 382 19.04 -2.61 -11.24
CA GLU A 382 19.84 -1.66 -10.47
C GLU A 382 20.46 -2.34 -9.23
N LEU A 383 19.68 -3.14 -8.49
CA LEU A 383 20.17 -3.86 -7.30
C LEU A 383 21.21 -4.93 -7.63
N SER A 384 20.99 -5.73 -8.67
CA SER A 384 21.98 -6.72 -9.14
C SER A 384 23.26 -6.07 -9.67
N SER A 385 23.18 -4.86 -10.25
CA SER A 385 24.34 -4.08 -10.67
C SER A 385 25.12 -3.48 -9.48
N MET A 386 24.41 -3.05 -8.43
CA MET A 386 25.03 -2.50 -7.21
C MET A 386 25.63 -3.57 -6.28
N CYS A 387 25.15 -4.81 -6.34
CA CYS A 387 25.56 -5.89 -5.44
C CYS A 387 25.88 -7.18 -6.23
N PRO A 388 26.92 -7.21 -7.08
CA PRO A 388 27.18 -8.31 -8.02
C PRO A 388 27.66 -9.62 -7.36
N ASN A 389 28.08 -9.56 -6.09
CA ASN A 389 28.46 -10.74 -5.30
C ASN A 389 27.29 -11.30 -4.46
N ASP A 390 26.19 -10.55 -4.38
CA ASP A 390 24.97 -10.92 -3.68
C ASP A 390 23.88 -11.31 -4.70
N THR A 391 22.81 -11.99 -4.27
CA THR A 391 21.70 -12.41 -5.16
C THR A 391 20.37 -11.73 -4.78
N PRO A 392 20.25 -10.39 -4.86
CA PRO A 392 19.03 -9.69 -4.48
C PRO A 392 17.81 -10.19 -5.28
N GLN A 393 16.67 -10.39 -4.62
CA GLN A 393 15.41 -10.87 -5.22
C GLN A 393 14.27 -9.89 -4.93
N VAL A 394 13.81 -9.18 -5.96
CA VAL A 394 12.64 -8.29 -5.89
C VAL A 394 11.35 -9.10 -6.09
N ASN A 395 10.68 -9.41 -4.99
CA ASN A 395 9.42 -10.12 -4.94
C ASN A 395 8.25 -9.15 -5.13
N VAL A 396 7.23 -9.55 -5.90
CA VAL A 396 6.02 -8.75 -6.17
C VAL A 396 4.73 -9.57 -6.06
N LEU A 397 3.72 -8.99 -5.43
CA LEU A 397 2.32 -9.41 -5.58
C LEU A 397 1.66 -8.67 -6.77
N PRO A 398 0.68 -9.28 -7.46
CA PRO A 398 -0.14 -8.58 -8.45
C PRO A 398 -0.93 -7.41 -7.86
N GLU A 399 -1.33 -7.52 -6.60
CA GLU A 399 -2.27 -6.60 -5.91
C GLU A 399 -1.53 -5.74 -4.86
N ARG A 400 -0.27 -5.42 -5.15
CA ARG A 400 0.65 -4.74 -4.22
C ARG A 400 0.30 -3.27 -3.92
N ASP A 401 -0.66 -2.67 -4.62
CA ASP A 401 -1.22 -1.35 -4.28
C ASP A 401 -2.19 -1.39 -3.07
N THR A 402 -2.73 -2.58 -2.74
CA THR A 402 -3.54 -2.81 -1.53
C THR A 402 -2.83 -3.65 -0.47
N ALA A 403 -1.52 -3.92 -0.61
CA ALA A 403 -0.73 -4.77 0.29
C ALA A 403 -0.90 -4.43 1.78
N VAL A 404 -0.80 -3.14 2.14
CA VAL A 404 -1.05 -2.62 3.49
C VAL A 404 -2.42 -3.06 4.00
N TRP A 405 -3.49 -2.77 3.24
CA TRP A 405 -4.85 -3.10 3.63
C TRP A 405 -5.07 -4.62 3.73
N THR A 406 -4.60 -5.40 2.74
CA THR A 406 -4.73 -6.86 2.72
C THR A 406 -3.98 -7.50 3.90
N GLY A 407 -2.82 -6.97 4.27
CA GLY A 407 -2.09 -7.35 5.48
C GLY A 407 -2.85 -7.05 6.77
N GLY A 408 -3.51 -5.89 6.87
CA GLY A 408 -4.40 -5.55 7.98
C GLY A 408 -5.62 -6.47 8.07
N SER A 409 -6.22 -6.82 6.92
CA SER A 409 -7.34 -7.76 6.83
C SER A 409 -6.99 -9.17 7.26
N ILE A 410 -5.78 -9.64 6.90
CA ILE A 410 -5.22 -10.89 7.43
C ILE A 410 -5.02 -10.77 8.95
N LEU A 411 -4.26 -9.78 9.41
CA LEU A 411 -3.87 -9.61 10.82
C LEU A 411 -5.08 -9.55 11.75
N ALA A 412 -6.05 -8.68 11.46
CA ALA A 412 -7.28 -8.52 12.25
C ALA A 412 -8.16 -9.79 12.30
N SER A 413 -8.01 -10.70 11.34
CA SER A 413 -8.73 -11.99 11.30
C SER A 413 -8.05 -13.11 12.10
N LEU A 414 -6.79 -12.93 12.55
CA LEU A 414 -6.05 -13.98 13.26
C LEU A 414 -6.58 -14.17 14.70
N HIS A 415 -6.72 -15.42 15.13
CA HIS A 415 -7.08 -15.74 16.51
C HIS A 415 -6.06 -15.20 17.54
N GLY A 416 -4.77 -15.34 17.24
CA GLY A 416 -3.69 -14.85 18.09
C GLY A 416 -3.58 -13.32 18.17
N PHE A 417 -4.28 -12.58 17.30
CA PHE A 417 -4.33 -11.12 17.32
C PHE A 417 -5.41 -10.55 18.24
N GLN A 418 -6.46 -11.32 18.57
CA GLN A 418 -7.58 -10.80 19.37
C GLN A 418 -7.19 -10.28 20.78
N PRO A 419 -6.14 -10.77 21.46
CA PRO A 419 -5.63 -10.16 22.70
C PRO A 419 -4.87 -8.82 22.52
N LEU A 420 -4.65 -8.36 21.28
CA LEU A 420 -3.87 -7.15 20.97
C LEU A 420 -4.74 -5.93 20.64
N TRP A 421 -6.06 -6.09 20.56
CA TRP A 421 -6.98 -4.94 20.55
C TRP A 421 -6.82 -4.13 21.83
N VAL A 422 -6.91 -2.81 21.75
CA VAL A 422 -7.12 -1.91 22.90
C VAL A 422 -8.61 -1.62 22.95
N HIS A 423 -9.28 -1.96 24.05
CA HIS A 423 -10.70 -1.67 24.22
C HIS A 423 -10.93 -0.27 24.76
N ARG A 424 -12.09 0.30 24.41
CA ARG A 424 -12.51 1.64 24.83
C ARG A 424 -12.41 1.86 26.35
N PHE A 425 -12.93 0.93 27.15
CA PHE A 425 -12.89 1.04 28.61
C PHE A 425 -11.46 1.05 29.18
N GLU A 426 -10.49 0.40 28.52
CA GLU A 426 -9.09 0.41 28.96
C GLU A 426 -8.44 1.77 28.72
N TYR A 427 -8.85 2.48 27.66
CA TYR A 427 -8.48 3.86 27.38
C TYR A 427 -9.20 4.86 28.31
N GLU A 428 -10.48 4.65 28.60
CA GLU A 428 -11.24 5.53 29.52
C GLU A 428 -10.74 5.41 30.97
N GLU A 429 -10.33 4.22 31.42
CA GLU A 429 -9.80 4.01 32.78
C GLU A 429 -8.31 4.40 32.94
N HIS A 430 -7.48 4.22 31.90
CA HIS A 430 -6.01 4.32 32.01
C HIS A 430 -5.34 5.24 30.97
N GLY A 431 -6.12 5.94 30.15
CA GLY A 431 -5.64 6.82 29.09
C GLY A 431 -4.87 6.09 27.98
N PRO A 432 -3.98 6.79 27.25
CA PRO A 432 -3.28 6.23 26.10
C PRO A 432 -2.24 5.14 26.43
N PHE A 433 -2.01 4.82 27.71
CA PHE A 433 -0.98 3.86 28.14
C PHE A 433 -1.08 2.48 27.45
N PHE A 434 -2.29 1.96 27.24
CA PHE A 434 -2.48 0.67 26.56
C PHE A 434 -2.14 0.71 25.06
N LEU A 435 -2.26 1.87 24.40
CA LEU A 435 -1.85 2.05 23.00
C LEU A 435 -0.35 1.75 22.87
N TYR A 436 0.47 2.34 23.74
CA TYR A 436 1.93 2.16 23.76
C TYR A 436 2.40 0.73 24.11
N ARG A 437 1.51 -0.11 24.66
CA ARG A 437 1.84 -1.49 25.08
C ARG A 437 1.32 -2.56 24.13
N ARG A 438 0.22 -2.33 23.41
CA ARG A 438 -0.37 -3.31 22.47
C ARG A 438 -0.19 -2.95 21.01
N CYS A 439 -0.13 -1.66 20.67
CA CYS A 439 0.21 -1.24 19.31
C CYS A 439 1.74 -1.15 19.20
N PHE A 440 2.28 -1.83 18.19
CA PHE A 440 3.70 -1.87 17.74
C PHE A 440 4.64 -2.89 18.40
#